data_AF-A0AAJ1QW32-F1
#
_entry.id   AF-A0AAJ1QW32-F1
#
_cell.length_a   1.000
_cell.length_b   1.000
_cell.length_c   1.000
_cell.angle_alpha   90.00
_cell.angle_beta   90.00
_cell.angle_gamma   90.00
#
_symmetry.space_group_name_H-M   'P 1'
#
loop_
_entity.id
_entity.type
_entity.pdbx_description
1 polymer ?
#
loop_
_entity_poly.entity_id
_entity_poly.type
_entity_poly.pdbx_seq_one_letter_code
_entity_poly.pdbx_strand_id
1 'polypeptide(L)'
;MTSQDTKHIKAFVSGHNSNYDVQLKINGKPVGKGDLSGLKIFNEEHPFKDQLKDMPPFVQDRIAFVLKEGENTIEIKFDRRTQNFNPPRKFSFGLRSSIEYIPFYYVSSEKESGTITSKFDLKFKKDKSEKEKVTLGNKDAAFIYSQRMDVFQATLNGKSLMYFGGTGGLTDLHLIKGTNTLEIKYVPGSEGEISYYIQTPNFTKKVIKKIPKDQVDELQIDVYELKE
;
A
#
# COMPACT_ATOMS: atom_id res chain seq x y z
N MET A 1 -25.22 14.12 -6.64
CA MET A 1 -24.18 14.03 -5.61
C MET A 1 -23.14 15.11 -5.91
N THR A 2 -23.08 16.12 -5.05
CA THR A 2 -22.26 17.34 -5.19
C THR A 2 -20.80 17.08 -4.80
N SER A 3 -19.90 17.74 -5.50
CA SER A 3 -18.44 17.55 -5.57
C SER A 3 -17.64 17.96 -4.31
N GLN A 4 -18.11 17.65 -3.11
CA GLN A 4 -17.38 17.94 -1.87
C GLN A 4 -16.49 16.78 -1.38
N ASP A 5 -16.80 15.53 -1.76
CA ASP A 5 -16.00 14.36 -1.38
C ASP A 5 -14.61 14.32 -2.06
N THR A 6 -14.35 15.16 -3.05
CA THR A 6 -13.09 15.18 -3.81
C THR A 6 -12.03 16.14 -3.26
N LYS A 7 -12.35 16.99 -2.27
CA LYS A 7 -11.38 17.95 -1.68
C LYS A 7 -10.68 17.44 -0.42
N HIS A 8 -11.03 16.26 0.06
CA HIS A 8 -10.73 15.81 1.40
C HIS A 8 -10.01 14.47 1.35
N ILE A 9 -8.68 14.50 1.33
CA ILE A 9 -7.89 13.26 1.34
C ILE A 9 -8.01 12.64 2.71
N LYS A 10 -8.32 11.34 2.70
CA LYS A 10 -8.20 10.46 3.83
C LYS A 10 -7.31 9.30 3.44
N ALA A 11 -6.09 9.31 3.96
CA ALA A 11 -5.15 8.22 3.83
C ALA A 11 -5.34 7.23 4.98
N PHE A 12 -5.31 5.95 4.65
CA PHE A 12 -5.29 4.85 5.60
C PHE A 12 -3.92 4.21 5.59
N VAL A 13 -3.40 3.95 6.78
CA VAL A 13 -2.21 3.13 6.94
C VAL A 13 -2.54 1.67 6.61
N SER A 14 -1.71 1.07 5.77
CA SER A 14 -1.75 -0.35 5.39
C SER A 14 -0.37 -0.99 5.52
N GLY A 15 -0.29 -2.31 5.31
CA GLY A 15 0.95 -3.09 5.35
C GLY A 15 1.19 -3.78 6.69
N HIS A 16 2.29 -4.51 6.76
CA HIS A 16 2.72 -5.29 7.92
C HIS A 16 3.54 -4.43 8.88
N ASN A 17 2.86 -3.57 9.63
CA ASN A 17 3.48 -2.71 10.64
C ASN A 17 3.04 -2.99 12.08
N SER A 18 2.00 -3.80 12.30
CA SER A 18 1.46 -4.12 13.63
C SER A 18 2.46 -4.84 14.56
N ASN A 19 3.42 -5.56 13.99
CA ASN A 19 4.48 -6.27 14.73
C ASN A 19 5.68 -5.38 15.07
N TYR A 20 5.62 -4.09 14.73
CA TYR A 20 6.70 -3.13 14.89
C TYR A 20 6.26 -1.95 15.76
N ASP A 21 7.18 -1.37 16.52
CA ASP A 21 7.05 -0.03 17.09
C ASP A 21 7.43 0.97 16.02
N VAL A 22 6.43 1.59 15.40
CA VAL A 22 6.64 2.53 14.29
C VAL A 22 6.49 3.96 14.78
N GLN A 23 7.46 4.81 14.46
CA GLN A 23 7.36 6.27 14.62
C GLN A 23 7.23 6.88 13.24
N LEU A 24 6.13 7.58 12.99
CA LEU A 24 5.81 8.21 11.72
C LEU A 24 5.87 9.73 11.86
N LYS A 25 6.63 10.38 10.97
CA LYS A 25 6.53 11.81 10.71
C LYS A 25 6.17 12.04 9.25
N ILE A 26 5.32 13.03 9.01
CA ILE A 26 5.01 13.52 7.66
C ILE A 26 5.19 15.03 7.67
N ASN A 27 5.90 15.56 6.68
CA ASN A 27 6.22 16.99 6.59
C ASN A 27 6.88 17.53 7.87
N GLY A 28 7.73 16.70 8.51
CA GLY A 28 8.41 17.01 9.78
C GLY A 28 7.53 16.93 11.03
N LYS A 29 6.21 16.75 10.91
CA LYS A 29 5.26 16.67 12.03
C LYS A 29 5.09 15.22 12.50
N PRO A 30 5.18 14.92 13.80
CA PRO A 30 4.82 13.60 14.34
C PRO A 30 3.35 13.26 14.05
N VAL A 31 3.10 12.07 13.52
CA VAL A 31 1.76 11.60 13.12
C VAL A 31 1.28 10.46 14.02
N GLY A 32 2.18 9.59 14.45
CA GLY A 32 1.82 8.47 15.33
C GLY A 32 3.05 7.69 15.79
N LYS A 33 2.86 6.95 16.89
CA LYS A 33 3.84 6.02 17.45
C LYS A 33 3.18 4.67 17.76
N GLY A 34 3.90 3.58 17.54
CA GLY A 34 3.47 2.24 17.89
C GLY A 34 2.82 1.48 16.76
N ASP A 35 1.68 0.84 17.06
CA ASP A 35 0.89 0.16 16.05
C ASP A 35 0.01 1.19 15.35
N LEU A 36 0.35 1.50 14.11
CA LEU A 36 -0.32 2.50 13.30
C LEU A 36 -1.54 1.94 12.56
N SER A 37 -1.92 0.68 12.82
CA SER A 37 -3.14 0.08 12.28
C SER A 37 -4.35 0.96 12.59
N GLY A 38 -5.09 1.35 11.54
CA GLY A 38 -6.28 2.19 11.67
C GLY A 38 -6.03 3.69 11.83
N LEU A 39 -4.78 4.15 11.84
CA LEU A 39 -4.45 5.58 11.75
C LEU A 39 -4.99 6.16 10.44
N LYS A 40 -5.72 7.27 10.55
CA LYS A 40 -6.27 8.03 9.42
C LYS A 40 -5.53 9.35 9.32
N ILE A 41 -5.05 9.67 8.13
CA ILE A 41 -4.26 10.89 7.90
C ILE A 41 -4.99 11.72 6.85
N PHE A 42 -5.27 12.96 7.21
CA PHE A 42 -6.05 13.89 6.40
C PHE A 42 -5.19 15.07 5.93
N ASN A 43 -5.70 15.81 4.96
CA ASN A 43 -5.09 17.08 4.56
C ASN A 43 -5.24 18.15 5.66
N GLU A 44 -4.29 19.08 5.75
CA GLU A 44 -4.22 20.05 6.86
C GLU A 44 -5.46 20.96 6.98
N GLU A 45 -6.15 21.17 5.86
CA GLU A 45 -7.34 22.03 5.68
C GLU A 45 -8.67 21.27 5.78
N HIS A 46 -8.65 20.00 6.20
CA HIS A 46 -9.85 19.19 6.23
C HIS A 46 -10.87 19.70 7.28
N PRO A 47 -12.16 19.86 6.95
CA PRO A 47 -13.16 20.47 7.83
C PRO A 47 -13.43 19.68 9.11
N PHE A 48 -13.19 18.36 9.08
CA PHE A 48 -13.25 17.50 10.26
C PHE A 48 -12.27 17.89 11.38
N LYS A 49 -11.25 18.71 11.08
CA LYS A 49 -10.28 19.19 12.08
C LYS A 49 -10.95 19.94 13.22
N ASP A 50 -11.95 20.76 12.91
CA ASP A 50 -12.68 21.54 13.92
C ASP A 50 -13.61 20.68 14.78
N GLN A 51 -14.01 19.51 14.26
CA GLN A 51 -14.88 18.54 14.96
C GLN A 51 -14.08 17.55 15.81
N LEU A 52 -12.77 17.37 15.54
CA LEU A 52 -11.95 16.38 16.23
C LEU A 52 -11.79 16.69 17.73
N LYS A 53 -11.74 17.98 18.09
CA LYS A 53 -11.57 18.44 19.47
C LYS A 53 -12.68 17.94 20.41
N ASP A 54 -13.87 17.70 19.87
CA ASP A 54 -15.05 17.26 20.62
C ASP A 54 -15.16 15.73 20.70
N MET A 55 -14.21 15.00 20.08
CA MET A 55 -14.17 13.54 20.07
C MET A 55 -13.40 12.97 21.27
N PRO A 56 -13.68 11.73 21.70
CA PRO A 56 -12.88 11.07 22.73
C PRO A 56 -11.39 10.95 22.36
N PRO A 57 -10.46 10.98 23.34
CA PRO A 57 -9.01 10.91 23.08
C PRO A 57 -8.59 9.74 22.19
N PHE A 58 -9.18 8.56 22.38
CA PHE A 58 -8.87 7.37 21.57
C PHE A 58 -9.16 7.54 20.07
N VAL A 59 -10.06 8.46 19.70
CA VAL A 59 -10.34 8.84 18.31
C VAL A 59 -9.33 9.86 17.82
N GLN A 60 -9.02 10.85 18.66
CA GLN A 60 -8.03 11.89 18.36
C GLN A 60 -6.65 11.28 18.05
N ASP A 61 -6.22 10.32 18.86
CA ASP A 61 -4.94 9.59 18.70
C ASP A 61 -4.85 8.77 17.40
N ARG A 62 -5.98 8.55 16.72
CA ARG A 62 -6.06 7.78 15.46
C ARG A 62 -6.27 8.67 14.24
N ILE A 63 -6.19 10.00 14.40
CA ILE A 63 -6.43 10.97 13.33
C ILE A 63 -5.34 12.04 13.32
N ALA A 64 -4.75 12.29 12.16
CA ALA A 64 -3.77 13.35 11.96
C ALA A 64 -4.14 14.21 10.75
N PHE A 65 -3.81 15.51 10.80
CA PHE A 65 -4.05 16.47 9.72
C PHE A 65 -2.70 17.07 9.28
N VAL A 66 -2.03 16.44 8.31
CA VAL A 66 -0.63 16.75 7.94
C VAL A 66 -0.36 16.66 6.42
N LEU A 67 -1.30 16.17 5.63
CA LEU A 67 -1.10 16.03 4.18
C LEU A 67 -1.34 17.36 3.46
N LYS A 68 -0.61 17.59 2.37
CA LYS A 68 -0.80 18.73 1.46
C LYS A 68 -0.79 18.28 -0.01
N GLU A 69 -1.30 19.12 -0.90
CA GLU A 69 -1.15 18.90 -2.35
C GLU A 69 0.34 18.93 -2.75
N GLY A 70 0.70 18.14 -3.76
CA GLY A 70 2.05 18.04 -4.27
C GLY A 70 2.96 17.19 -3.37
N GLU A 71 4.23 17.59 -3.31
CA GLU A 71 5.27 16.80 -2.65
C GLU A 71 5.15 16.84 -1.13
N ASN A 72 5.05 15.67 -0.52
CA ASN A 72 5.10 15.44 0.92
C ASN A 72 6.38 14.69 1.29
N THR A 73 6.94 14.96 2.46
CA THR A 73 8.04 14.15 3.02
C THR A 73 7.50 13.20 4.07
N ILE A 74 8.10 12.01 4.16
CA ILE A 74 7.74 11.00 5.15
C ILE A 74 9.00 10.39 5.75
N GLU A 75 9.00 10.24 7.06
CA GLU A 75 10.03 9.55 7.83
C GLU A 75 9.36 8.46 8.66
N ILE A 76 9.83 7.24 8.48
CA ILE A 76 9.35 6.05 9.17
C ILE A 76 10.52 5.41 9.89
N LYS A 77 10.52 5.47 11.21
CA LYS A 77 11.42 4.69 12.05
C LYS A 77 10.64 3.49 12.57
N PHE A 78 11.20 2.29 12.44
CA PHE A 78 10.55 1.06 12.88
C PHE A 78 11.53 0.19 13.66
N ASP A 79 11.00 -0.52 14.65
CA ASP A 79 11.71 -1.51 15.44
C ASP A 79 10.79 -2.69 15.76
N ARG A 80 11.26 -3.92 15.67
CA ARG A 80 10.40 -5.10 15.80
C ARG A 80 10.05 -5.35 17.27
N ARG A 81 8.77 -5.52 17.59
CA ARG A 81 8.30 -5.68 18.99
C ARG A 81 8.59 -7.03 19.59
N THR A 82 8.43 -8.14 18.84
CA THR A 82 8.65 -9.53 19.30
C THR A 82 8.62 -10.53 18.13
N GLN A 83 9.32 -11.66 18.26
CA GLN A 83 9.67 -12.59 17.18
C GLN A 83 8.71 -13.80 16.98
N ASN A 84 7.44 -13.72 17.39
CA ASN A 84 6.59 -14.92 17.50
C ASN A 84 6.04 -15.50 16.18
N PHE A 85 6.42 -14.94 15.02
CA PHE A 85 6.03 -15.50 13.71
C PHE A 85 7.24 -16.12 13.03
N ASN A 86 7.11 -17.40 12.62
CA ASN A 86 8.10 -18.11 11.82
C ASN A 86 7.46 -18.57 10.48
N PRO A 87 7.93 -18.09 9.32
CA PRO A 87 8.96 -17.08 9.16
C PRO A 87 8.50 -15.69 9.62
N PRO A 88 9.44 -14.83 10.04
CA PRO A 88 9.13 -13.47 10.44
C PRO A 88 8.49 -12.70 9.28
N ARG A 89 7.34 -12.06 9.52
CA ARG A 89 6.73 -11.17 8.53
C ARG A 89 7.57 -9.91 8.41
N LYS A 90 7.97 -9.59 7.17
CA LYS A 90 8.76 -8.42 6.80
C LYS A 90 8.01 -7.13 7.10
N PHE A 91 8.74 -6.07 7.42
CA PHE A 91 8.15 -4.75 7.62
C PHE A 91 7.58 -4.25 6.30
N SER A 92 6.35 -3.75 6.33
CA SER A 92 5.81 -2.93 5.25
C SER A 92 4.86 -1.87 5.76
N PHE A 93 4.85 -0.74 5.08
CA PHE A 93 4.01 0.39 5.37
C PHE A 93 3.51 0.98 4.06
N GLY A 94 2.22 1.29 3.98
CA GLY A 94 1.65 2.00 2.86
C GLY A 94 0.60 3.00 3.28
N LEU A 95 0.38 3.99 2.42
CA LEU A 95 -0.72 4.94 2.52
C LEU A 95 -1.62 4.76 1.30
N ARG A 96 -2.91 4.54 1.53
CA ARG A 96 -3.93 4.37 0.48
C ARG A 96 -5.13 5.27 0.71
N SER A 97 -5.87 5.59 -0.34
CA SER A 97 -7.14 6.31 -0.21
C SER A 97 -8.27 5.39 0.28
N SER A 98 -9.44 5.95 0.61
CA SER A 98 -10.66 5.16 0.87
C SER A 98 -11.23 4.52 -0.40
N ILE A 99 -10.96 5.12 -1.55
CA ILE A 99 -11.63 4.82 -2.82
C ILE A 99 -10.84 3.75 -3.59
N GLU A 100 -9.51 3.76 -3.46
CA GLU A 100 -8.61 2.81 -4.10
C GLU A 100 -7.87 2.00 -3.03
N TYR A 101 -7.82 0.68 -3.22
CA TYR A 101 -7.03 -0.21 -2.37
C TYR A 101 -5.53 -0.19 -2.70
N ILE A 102 -5.17 0.46 -3.81
CA ILE A 102 -3.79 0.63 -4.22
C ILE A 102 -3.19 1.73 -3.35
N PRO A 103 -2.09 1.48 -2.64
CA PRO A 103 -1.41 2.52 -1.90
C PRO A 103 -0.79 3.53 -2.88
N PHE A 104 -0.96 4.82 -2.65
CA PHE A 104 -0.23 5.87 -3.38
C PHE A 104 1.20 6.04 -2.83
N TYR A 105 1.51 5.49 -1.66
CA TYR A 105 2.86 5.42 -1.10
C TYR A 105 3.10 4.05 -0.46
N TYR A 106 4.26 3.45 -0.70
CA TYR A 106 4.65 2.18 -0.09
C TYR A 106 6.14 2.11 0.22
N VAL A 107 6.48 1.49 1.35
CA VAL A 107 7.83 1.08 1.72
C VAL A 107 7.85 -0.27 2.43
N SER A 108 9.01 -0.90 2.42
CA SER A 108 9.24 -2.19 3.06
C SER A 108 10.69 -2.42 3.44
N SER A 109 10.92 -3.35 4.36
CA SER A 109 12.26 -3.69 4.81
C SER A 109 12.35 -5.15 5.27
N GLU A 110 13.45 -5.79 4.85
CA GLU A 110 13.91 -7.08 5.38
C GLU A 110 14.54 -6.94 6.77
N LYS A 111 15.03 -5.74 7.10
CA LYS A 111 15.64 -5.46 8.41
C LYS A 111 14.57 -5.47 9.49
N GLU A 112 14.95 -5.90 10.69
CA GLU A 112 14.08 -5.87 11.87
C GLU A 112 13.89 -4.45 12.43
N SER A 113 14.83 -3.56 12.16
CA SER A 113 14.72 -2.15 12.52
C SER A 113 15.37 -1.26 11.46
N GLY A 114 14.97 0.01 11.44
CA GLY A 114 15.51 0.96 10.48
C GLY A 114 14.82 2.31 10.50
N THR A 115 15.34 3.20 9.67
CA THR A 115 14.71 4.48 9.36
C THR A 115 14.65 4.62 7.85
N ILE A 116 13.47 4.97 7.33
CA ILE A 116 13.23 5.22 5.91
C ILE A 116 12.72 6.65 5.80
N THR A 117 13.39 7.44 4.97
CA THR A 117 12.95 8.79 4.61
C THR A 117 12.71 8.84 3.13
N SER A 118 11.56 9.35 2.73
CA SER A 118 11.16 9.43 1.32
C SER A 118 10.27 10.63 1.05
N LYS A 119 10.02 10.88 -0.23
CA LYS A 119 9.07 11.86 -0.74
C LYS A 119 7.94 11.13 -1.44
N PHE A 120 6.74 11.69 -1.41
CA PHE A 120 5.60 11.19 -2.17
C PHE A 120 4.69 12.34 -2.60
N ASP A 121 4.16 12.25 -3.81
CA ASP A 121 3.27 13.27 -4.35
C ASP A 121 1.82 12.91 -4.12
N LEU A 122 1.05 13.87 -3.61
CA LEU A 122 -0.40 13.78 -3.51
C LEU A 122 -1.04 14.75 -4.48
N LYS A 123 -1.79 14.24 -5.45
CA LYS A 123 -2.61 15.05 -6.34
C LYS A 123 -4.07 14.94 -5.90
N PHE A 124 -4.69 16.07 -5.57
CA PHE A 124 -6.13 16.10 -5.36
C PHE A 124 -6.81 15.94 -6.72
N LYS A 125 -7.34 14.75 -7.04
CA LYS A 125 -7.98 14.49 -8.33
C LYS A 125 -9.13 15.48 -8.56
N LYS A 126 -8.91 16.51 -9.38
CA LYS A 126 -9.99 17.27 -10.03
C LYS A 126 -10.58 16.49 -11.20
N ASP A 127 -9.76 15.69 -11.88
CA ASP A 127 -10.14 14.88 -13.03
C ASP A 127 -9.91 13.38 -12.81
N LYS A 128 -10.90 12.57 -13.21
CA LYS A 128 -10.87 11.10 -13.10
C LYS A 128 -9.88 10.43 -14.04
N SER A 129 -9.21 11.17 -14.93
CA SER A 129 -8.34 10.65 -15.98
C SER A 129 -6.88 10.43 -15.52
N GLU A 130 -6.40 11.13 -14.50
CA GLU A 130 -5.07 10.90 -13.95
C GLU A 130 -5.08 9.72 -12.97
N LYS A 131 -4.43 8.63 -13.36
CA LYS A 131 -4.18 7.49 -12.46
C LYS A 131 -3.18 7.95 -11.39
N GLU A 132 -3.51 7.71 -10.11
CA GLU A 132 -2.56 7.93 -9.03
C GLU A 132 -1.35 7.01 -9.25
N LYS A 133 -0.16 7.61 -9.37
CA LYS A 133 1.10 6.87 -9.45
C LYS A 133 1.48 6.47 -8.03
N VAL A 134 1.74 5.18 -7.83
CA VAL A 134 2.27 4.71 -6.54
C VAL A 134 3.71 5.18 -6.39
N THR A 135 4.00 5.83 -5.27
CA THR A 135 5.36 6.18 -4.88
C THR A 135 5.98 5.05 -4.07
N LEU A 136 7.02 4.43 -4.61
CA LEU A 136 7.79 3.40 -3.92
C LEU A 136 8.93 4.08 -3.15
N GLY A 137 8.80 4.21 -1.84
CA GLY A 137 9.63 5.11 -1.06
C GLY A 137 11.09 4.67 -0.89
N ASN A 138 11.38 3.37 -1.00
CA ASN A 138 12.73 2.79 -0.87
C ASN A 138 12.94 1.56 -1.77
N LYS A 139 12.11 1.39 -2.80
CA LYS A 139 12.11 0.22 -3.69
C LYS A 139 11.96 0.67 -5.13
N ASP A 140 12.61 -0.07 -6.00
CA ASP A 140 12.63 0.21 -7.44
C ASP A 140 11.50 -0.53 -8.17
N ALA A 141 11.09 -1.68 -7.65
CA ALA A 141 10.02 -2.47 -8.22
C ALA A 141 9.15 -3.15 -7.15
N ALA A 142 7.86 -3.25 -7.44
CA ALA A 142 6.83 -3.76 -6.56
C ALA A 142 5.71 -4.43 -7.35
N PHE A 143 5.17 -5.49 -6.80
CA PHE A 143 3.90 -6.07 -7.21
C PHE A 143 2.82 -5.64 -6.21
N ILE A 144 1.70 -5.13 -6.71
CA ILE A 144 0.62 -4.55 -5.91
C ILE A 144 -0.70 -5.19 -6.35
N TYR A 145 -1.48 -5.78 -5.46
CA TYR A 145 -2.84 -6.20 -5.79
C TYR A 145 -3.84 -5.50 -4.90
N SER A 146 -5.01 -5.19 -5.46
CA SER A 146 -5.96 -4.26 -4.83
C SER A 146 -7.35 -4.82 -4.61
N GLN A 147 -7.60 -6.10 -4.86
CA GLN A 147 -8.96 -6.66 -4.83
C GLN A 147 -9.04 -8.00 -4.10
N ARG A 148 -10.27 -8.39 -3.73
CA ARG A 148 -10.58 -9.61 -2.97
C ARG A 148 -10.11 -10.84 -3.73
N MET A 149 -9.13 -11.52 -3.18
CA MET A 149 -8.66 -12.81 -3.65
C MET A 149 -8.56 -13.72 -2.44
N ASP A 150 -9.03 -14.95 -2.57
CA ASP A 150 -9.00 -15.90 -1.46
C ASP A 150 -7.57 -16.40 -1.24
N VAL A 151 -6.88 -16.63 -2.36
CA VAL A 151 -5.48 -17.02 -2.39
C VAL A 151 -4.75 -16.20 -3.44
N PHE A 152 -3.56 -15.72 -3.07
CA PHE A 152 -2.65 -15.06 -3.99
C PHE A 152 -1.19 -15.37 -3.62
N GLN A 153 -0.38 -15.80 -4.59
CA GLN A 153 1.05 -16.04 -4.43
C GLN A 153 1.82 -15.43 -5.61
N ALA A 154 2.79 -14.57 -5.31
CA ALA A 154 3.74 -14.08 -6.30
C ALA A 154 5.09 -14.81 -6.16
N THR A 155 5.66 -15.19 -7.29
CA THR A 155 6.97 -15.84 -7.41
C THR A 155 7.81 -15.05 -8.42
N LEU A 156 9.01 -14.63 -8.03
CA LEU A 156 9.96 -13.97 -8.93
C LEU A 156 11.19 -14.86 -9.12
N ASN A 157 11.49 -15.19 -10.38
CA ASN A 157 12.63 -16.06 -10.74
C ASN A 157 12.64 -17.38 -9.94
N GLY A 158 11.47 -18.00 -9.77
CA GLY A 158 11.29 -19.24 -9.01
C GLY A 158 11.30 -19.09 -7.48
N LYS A 159 11.52 -17.88 -6.95
CA LYS A 159 11.48 -17.62 -5.50
C LYS A 159 10.14 -17.05 -5.08
N SER A 160 9.46 -17.75 -4.17
CA SER A 160 8.22 -17.27 -3.56
C SER A 160 8.48 -15.96 -2.80
N LEU A 161 7.72 -14.92 -3.11
CA LEU A 161 7.87 -13.60 -2.48
C LEU A 161 6.97 -13.47 -1.26
N MET A 162 5.67 -13.66 -1.46
CA MET A 162 4.67 -13.56 -0.40
C MET A 162 3.39 -14.29 -0.80
N TYR A 163 2.74 -14.87 0.21
CA TYR A 163 1.40 -15.41 0.13
C TYR A 163 0.44 -14.42 0.78
N PHE A 164 -0.63 -14.09 0.08
CA PHE A 164 -1.68 -13.22 0.60
C PHE A 164 -3.03 -13.91 0.51
N GLY A 165 -3.94 -13.52 1.40
CA GLY A 165 -5.36 -13.81 1.32
C GLY A 165 -6.16 -12.60 1.80
N GLY A 166 -7.32 -12.37 1.21
CA GLY A 166 -8.23 -11.28 1.58
C GLY A 166 -8.06 -10.00 0.75
N THR A 167 -8.03 -8.85 1.42
CA THR A 167 -8.14 -7.53 0.78
C THR A 167 -6.79 -6.84 0.61
N GLY A 168 -6.21 -6.95 -0.59
CA GLY A 168 -5.09 -6.14 -1.05
C GLY A 168 -3.74 -6.40 -0.37
N GLY A 169 -2.66 -6.14 -1.11
CA GLY A 169 -1.31 -6.34 -0.60
C GLY A 169 -0.25 -5.93 -1.60
N LEU A 170 0.99 -5.86 -1.12
CA LEU A 170 2.14 -5.43 -1.91
C LEU A 170 3.36 -6.24 -1.52
N THR A 171 4.16 -6.66 -2.51
CA THR A 171 5.45 -7.31 -2.29
C THR A 171 6.52 -6.72 -3.20
N ASP A 172 7.75 -6.69 -2.69
CA ASP A 172 8.90 -6.17 -3.40
C ASP A 172 9.30 -7.10 -4.55
N LEU A 173 9.72 -6.52 -5.66
CA LEU A 173 10.31 -7.28 -6.77
C LEU A 173 11.82 -7.02 -6.79
N HIS A 174 12.60 -7.96 -6.29
CA HIS A 174 14.07 -7.91 -6.37
C HIS A 174 14.52 -8.36 -7.76
N LEU A 175 14.47 -7.44 -8.72
CA LEU A 175 14.90 -7.69 -10.09
C LEU A 175 16.40 -7.97 -10.15
N ILE A 176 16.80 -8.87 -11.05
CA ILE A 176 18.19 -9.13 -11.42
C ILE A 176 18.44 -8.64 -12.84
N LYS A 177 19.72 -8.37 -13.17
CA LYS A 177 20.10 -7.91 -14.50
C LYS A 177 19.61 -8.89 -15.57
N GLY A 178 18.95 -8.35 -16.59
CA GLY A 178 18.40 -9.12 -17.70
C GLY A 178 16.89 -9.39 -17.55
N THR A 179 16.46 -10.59 -17.94
CA THR A 179 15.05 -10.98 -17.92
C THR A 179 14.68 -11.62 -16.59
N ASN A 180 13.63 -11.11 -15.97
CA ASN A 180 13.03 -11.64 -14.76
C ASN A 180 11.67 -12.25 -15.10
N THR A 181 11.33 -13.39 -14.50
CA THR A 181 10.02 -14.02 -14.65
C THR A 181 9.22 -13.84 -13.37
N LEU A 182 8.14 -13.06 -13.45
CA LEU A 182 7.15 -12.92 -12.40
C LEU A 182 5.96 -13.84 -12.70
N GLU A 183 5.78 -14.85 -11.87
CA GLU A 183 4.61 -15.74 -11.88
C GLU A 183 3.66 -15.34 -10.75
N ILE A 184 2.38 -15.31 -11.07
CA ILE A 184 1.31 -14.93 -10.16
C ILE A 184 0.28 -16.05 -10.16
N LYS A 185 0.13 -16.72 -9.02
CA LYS A 185 -0.90 -17.74 -8.78
C LYS A 185 -2.01 -17.15 -7.92
N TYR A 186 -3.26 -17.32 -8.30
CA TYR A 186 -4.39 -16.82 -7.53
C TYR A 186 -5.63 -17.67 -7.67
N VAL A 187 -6.49 -17.62 -6.65
CA VAL A 187 -7.82 -18.22 -6.65
C VAL A 187 -8.83 -17.08 -6.40
N PRO A 188 -9.66 -16.72 -7.39
CA PRO A 188 -10.66 -15.68 -7.21
C PRO A 188 -11.90 -16.22 -6.48
N GLY A 189 -12.30 -15.58 -5.38
CA GLY A 189 -13.48 -16.00 -4.61
C GLY A 189 -14.82 -15.48 -5.13
N SER A 190 -14.84 -14.76 -6.27
CA SER A 190 -16.07 -14.22 -6.86
C SER A 190 -15.92 -13.85 -8.33
N GLU A 191 -17.03 -13.85 -9.06
CA GLU A 191 -17.14 -13.28 -10.41
C GLU A 191 -16.85 -11.77 -10.43
N GLY A 192 -16.33 -11.27 -11.55
CA GLY A 192 -16.19 -9.83 -11.78
C GLY A 192 -14.78 -9.39 -12.18
N GLU A 193 -14.42 -8.15 -11.87
CA GLU A 193 -13.13 -7.59 -12.26
C GLU A 193 -12.10 -7.68 -11.12
N ILE A 194 -10.97 -8.32 -11.40
CA ILE A 194 -9.76 -8.24 -10.57
C ILE A 194 -8.71 -7.37 -11.25
N SER A 195 -7.84 -6.77 -10.44
CA SER A 195 -6.79 -5.90 -10.91
C SER A 195 -5.62 -5.89 -9.94
N TYR A 196 -4.45 -5.80 -10.55
CA TYR A 196 -3.18 -5.70 -9.87
C TYR A 196 -2.21 -4.91 -10.73
N TYR A 197 -1.11 -4.48 -10.13
CA TYR A 197 -0.12 -3.60 -10.71
C TYR A 197 1.25 -4.22 -10.57
N ILE A 198 2.02 -4.11 -11.64
CA ILE A 198 3.45 -4.39 -11.65
C ILE A 198 4.13 -3.05 -11.87
N GLN A 199 4.89 -2.60 -10.89
CA GLN A 199 5.69 -1.38 -10.98
C GLN A 199 7.15 -1.76 -10.99
N THR A 200 7.89 -1.17 -11.92
CA THR A 200 9.35 -1.23 -12.05
C THR A 200 9.87 0.19 -12.29
N PRO A 201 11.19 0.43 -12.30
CA PRO A 201 11.73 1.75 -12.65
C PRO A 201 11.33 2.20 -14.06
N ASN A 202 11.18 1.22 -14.96
CA ASN A 202 10.96 1.45 -16.38
C ASN A 202 9.48 1.59 -16.74
N PHE A 203 8.56 1.00 -15.98
CA PHE A 203 7.13 1.08 -16.27
C PHE A 203 6.22 0.82 -15.07
N THR A 204 4.96 1.20 -15.23
CA THR A 204 3.87 0.75 -14.35
C THR A 204 2.79 0.12 -15.21
N LYS A 205 2.51 -1.17 -14.99
CA LYS A 205 1.49 -1.94 -15.70
C LYS A 205 0.35 -2.26 -14.76
N LYS A 206 -0.83 -1.68 -15.02
CA LYS A 206 -2.09 -2.16 -14.44
C LYS A 206 -2.58 -3.33 -15.27
N VAL A 207 -2.81 -4.46 -14.63
CA VAL A 207 -3.50 -5.62 -15.20
C VAL A 207 -4.93 -5.60 -14.70
N ILE A 208 -5.86 -5.84 -15.61
CA ILE A 208 -7.27 -5.99 -15.33
C ILE A 208 -7.70 -7.33 -15.93
N LYS A 209 -8.33 -8.19 -15.14
CA LYS A 209 -8.89 -9.47 -15.59
C LYS A 209 -10.36 -9.52 -15.24
N LYS A 210 -11.17 -10.04 -16.16
CA LYS A 210 -12.57 -10.39 -15.90
C LYS A 210 -12.63 -11.87 -15.56
N ILE A 211 -13.10 -12.18 -14.36
CA ILE A 211 -13.29 -13.53 -13.83
C ILE A 211 -14.73 -13.95 -14.14
N PRO A 212 -14.93 -14.87 -15.10
CA PRO A 212 -16.22 -15.51 -15.30
C PRO A 212 -16.50 -16.56 -14.21
N LYS A 213 -17.75 -16.99 -14.12
CA LYS A 213 -18.25 -17.94 -13.11
C LYS A 213 -17.47 -19.25 -13.03
N ASP A 214 -17.04 -19.77 -14.16
CA ASP A 214 -16.29 -21.02 -14.30
C ASP A 214 -14.82 -20.92 -13.86
N GLN A 215 -14.33 -19.72 -13.55
CA GLN A 215 -12.99 -19.50 -13.00
C GLN A 215 -13.00 -19.17 -11.50
N VAL A 216 -14.17 -19.02 -10.89
CA VAL A 216 -14.31 -18.82 -9.44
C VAL A 216 -13.87 -20.07 -8.71
N ASP A 217 -13.13 -19.91 -7.62
CA ASP A 217 -12.54 -20.98 -6.81
C ASP A 217 -11.51 -21.88 -7.54
N GLU A 218 -11.19 -21.54 -8.80
CA GLU A 218 -10.20 -22.26 -9.61
C GLU A 218 -8.84 -21.55 -9.63
N LEU A 219 -7.76 -22.35 -9.61
CA LEU A 219 -6.40 -21.81 -9.66
C LEU A 219 -6.10 -21.18 -11.02
N GLN A 220 -5.78 -19.89 -11.00
CA GLN A 220 -5.31 -19.12 -12.14
C GLN A 220 -3.81 -18.86 -12.04
N ILE A 221 -3.13 -18.82 -13.19
CA ILE A 221 -1.70 -18.52 -13.27
C ILE A 221 -1.46 -17.47 -14.36
N ASP A 222 -0.87 -16.35 -13.97
CA ASP A 222 -0.38 -15.33 -14.89
C ASP A 222 1.16 -15.29 -14.85
N VAL A 223 1.81 -15.20 -16.01
CA VAL A 223 3.28 -15.14 -16.13
C VAL A 223 3.69 -13.88 -16.89
N TYR A 224 4.67 -13.16 -16.37
CA TYR A 224 5.20 -11.92 -16.93
C TYR A 224 6.72 -11.97 -17.04
N GLU A 225 7.24 -11.51 -18.17
CA GLU A 225 8.65 -11.20 -18.33
C GLU A 225 8.89 -9.71 -18.05
N LEU A 226 9.79 -9.41 -17.12
CA LEU A 226 10.17 -8.07 -16.72
C LEU A 226 11.65 -7.84 -17.08
N LYS A 227 11.95 -6.73 -17.75
CA LYS A 227 13.33 -6.32 -18.03
C LYS A 227 13.78 -5.27 -17.00
N GLU A 228 14.93 -5.51 -16.38
CA GLU A 228 15.65 -4.50 -15.60
C GLU A 228 16.38 -3.52 -16.53
#